data_AF-A0AAW3XPM4-F1
#
_entry.id   AF-A0AAW3XPM4-F1
#
_cell.length_a   1.000
_cell.length_b   1.000
_cell.length_c   1.000
_cell.angle_alpha   90.00
_cell.angle_beta   90.00
_cell.angle_gamma   90.00
#
_symmetry.space_group_name_H-M   'P 1'
#
loop_
_entity.id
_entity.type
_entity.pdbx_description
1 polymer ?
#
loop_
_entity_poly.entity_id
_entity_poly.type
_entity_poly.pdbx_seq_one_letter_code
_entity_poly.pdbx_strand_id
1 'polypeptide(L)'
;MSNYISEALGDYKLYLLVFFALLFFMKLPSISFFTGLILKLFRIKYSDKEYCEYDEKNYNQQLFRLKNGVRVASTDDAKLISKALNEGKIERSVLRFTGLFGAVGVKRTMRLEAVSTMFFGVLFIITACSILYDAPYMKAGYVTYNISDSEKLYVSKHRVYDKKNNQSWNKIECMEIIKDPVSAQYLKDVCIYITTDDGDLRAELQDAIDSEATGKKILAGIITLLIVTGGVIIVGFNNFLKLNKTVCDLKGIK
;
A
#
# COMPACT_ATOMS: atom_id res chain seq x y z
N MET A 1 16.81 24.58 6.22
CA MET A 1 15.59 23.78 5.97
C MET A 1 15.71 22.46 6.70
N SER A 2 14.72 22.08 7.51
CA SER A 2 14.77 20.81 8.27
C SER A 2 14.20 19.67 7.41
N ASN A 3 15.02 18.63 7.20
CA ASN A 3 14.72 17.42 6.42
C ASN A 3 13.90 16.39 7.22
N TYR A 4 12.98 16.85 8.07
CA TYR A 4 12.20 15.97 8.96
C TYR A 4 11.41 14.90 8.19
N ILE A 5 10.93 15.23 6.99
CA ILE A 5 10.21 14.30 6.11
C ILE A 5 11.18 13.28 5.49
N SER A 6 12.41 13.67 5.16
CA SER A 6 13.40 12.75 4.57
C SER A 6 13.93 11.74 5.59
N GLU A 7 14.24 12.19 6.81
CA GLU A 7 14.69 11.30 7.89
C GLU A 7 13.56 10.38 8.36
N ALA A 8 12.37 10.92 8.61
CA ALA A 8 11.22 10.12 9.04
C ALA A 8 10.62 9.23 7.94
N LEU A 9 11.05 9.30 6.67
CA LEU A 9 10.64 8.36 5.61
C LEU A 9 11.73 7.35 5.23
N GLY A 10 13.00 7.65 5.52
CA GLY A 10 14.12 6.74 5.30
C GLY A 10 13.93 5.43 6.08
N ASP A 11 13.57 5.55 7.36
CA ASP A 11 13.40 4.39 8.24
C ASP A 11 12.18 3.54 7.87
N TYR A 12 11.04 4.17 7.58
CA TYR A 12 9.80 3.45 7.29
C TYR A 12 9.76 2.80 5.91
N LYS A 13 10.55 3.28 4.94
CA LYS A 13 10.68 2.63 3.63
C LYS A 13 11.17 1.19 3.75
N LEU A 14 12.16 0.95 4.61
CA LEU A 14 12.70 -0.40 4.81
C LEU A 14 11.68 -1.29 5.51
N TYR A 15 11.02 -0.81 6.56
CA TYR A 15 10.00 -1.58 7.28
C TYR A 15 8.78 -1.88 6.42
N LEU A 16 8.30 -0.92 5.62
CA LEU A 16 7.19 -1.14 4.68
C LEU A 16 7.62 -2.11 3.57
N LEU A 17 8.82 -1.97 3.00
CA LEU A 17 9.31 -2.87 1.96
C LEU A 17 9.48 -4.29 2.51
N VAL A 18 10.01 -4.46 3.72
CA VAL A 18 10.10 -5.76 4.41
C VAL A 18 8.71 -6.31 4.72
N PHE A 19 7.77 -5.48 5.17
CA PHE A 19 6.39 -5.89 5.44
C PHE A 19 5.66 -6.33 4.16
N PHE A 20 5.77 -5.58 3.07
CA PHE A 20 5.21 -5.95 1.76
C PHE A 20 5.93 -7.16 1.17
N ALA A 21 7.24 -7.29 1.33
CA ALA A 21 7.98 -8.49 0.94
C ALA A 21 7.48 -9.72 1.71
N LEU A 22 7.26 -9.61 3.03
CA LEU A 22 6.69 -10.68 3.84
C LEU A 22 5.28 -11.04 3.37
N LEU A 23 4.41 -10.07 3.09
CA LEU A 23 3.09 -10.31 2.51
C LEU A 23 3.18 -10.97 1.12
N PHE A 24 4.15 -10.58 0.30
CA PHE A 24 4.38 -11.12 -1.04
C PHE A 24 4.88 -12.58 -0.99
N PHE A 25 5.86 -12.88 -0.15
CA PHE A 25 6.41 -14.22 0.04
C PHE A 25 5.44 -15.18 0.73
N MET A 26 4.58 -14.70 1.63
CA MET A 26 3.56 -15.54 2.27
C MET A 26 2.39 -15.91 1.34
N LYS A 27 2.21 -15.22 0.20
CA LYS A 27 0.97 -15.30 -0.59
C LYS A 27 1.14 -15.68 -2.05
N LEU A 28 2.33 -15.59 -2.64
CA LEU A 28 2.58 -16.16 -3.96
C LEU A 28 2.38 -17.70 -3.98
N PRO A 29 2.15 -18.31 -5.15
CA PRO A 29 2.46 -19.73 -5.33
C PRO A 29 3.88 -19.93 -4.80
N SER A 30 4.07 -20.90 -3.91
CA SER A 30 5.38 -21.17 -3.33
C SER A 30 6.42 -21.35 -4.44
N ILE A 31 7.70 -21.09 -4.15
CA ILE A 31 8.81 -21.36 -5.10
C ILE A 31 8.69 -22.78 -5.68
N SER A 32 8.15 -23.72 -4.89
CA SER A 32 7.83 -25.09 -5.32
C SER A 32 6.86 -25.20 -6.51
N PHE A 33 5.95 -24.24 -6.72
CA PHE A 33 5.10 -24.19 -7.91
C PHE A 33 5.93 -23.96 -9.18
N PHE A 34 6.81 -22.96 -9.14
CA PHE A 34 7.62 -22.55 -10.28
C PHE A 34 8.69 -23.59 -10.60
N THR A 35 9.33 -24.16 -9.57
CA THR A 35 10.24 -25.30 -9.78
C THR A 35 9.47 -26.52 -10.31
N GLY A 36 8.28 -26.83 -9.79
CA GLY A 36 7.43 -27.90 -10.32
C GLY A 36 7.03 -27.69 -11.79
N LEU A 37 6.75 -26.44 -12.19
CA LEU A 37 6.47 -26.08 -13.57
C LEU A 37 7.68 -26.30 -14.49
N ILE A 38 8.88 -25.90 -14.04
CA ILE A 38 10.13 -26.14 -14.76
C ILE A 38 10.42 -27.64 -14.87
N LEU A 39 10.30 -28.40 -13.79
CA LEU A 39 10.53 -29.85 -13.78
C LEU A 39 9.57 -30.57 -14.74
N LYS A 40 8.30 -30.15 -14.80
CA LYS A 40 7.32 -30.69 -15.77
C LYS A 40 7.66 -30.36 -17.22
N LEU A 41 8.20 -29.17 -17.51
CA LEU A 41 8.68 -28.83 -18.86
C LEU A 41 9.79 -29.79 -19.31
N PHE A 42 10.70 -30.16 -18.41
CA PHE A 42 11.75 -31.14 -18.67
C PHE A 42 11.32 -32.61 -18.50
N ARG A 43 10.03 -32.86 -18.24
CA ARG A 43 9.47 -34.21 -17.98
C ARG A 43 10.17 -34.97 -16.85
N ILE A 44 10.77 -34.24 -15.91
CA ILE A 44 11.42 -34.82 -14.73
C ILE A 44 10.32 -35.19 -13.74
N LYS A 45 10.28 -36.46 -13.34
CA LYS A 45 9.30 -37.02 -12.40
C LYS A 45 10.01 -37.72 -11.25
N TYR A 46 9.32 -37.83 -10.11
CA TYR A 46 9.75 -38.72 -9.04
C TYR A 46 9.79 -40.17 -9.55
N SER A 47 10.79 -40.93 -9.09
CA SER A 47 10.91 -42.36 -9.41
C SER A 47 9.82 -43.19 -8.73
N ASP A 48 9.36 -42.73 -7.56
CA ASP A 48 8.30 -43.37 -6.80
C ASP A 48 6.93 -42.88 -7.30
N LYS A 49 6.05 -43.84 -7.58
CA LYS A 49 4.70 -43.59 -8.10
C LYS A 49 3.83 -42.81 -7.10
N GLU A 50 3.94 -43.09 -5.81
CA GLU A 50 3.13 -42.44 -4.78
C GLU A 50 3.47 -40.94 -4.68
N TYR A 51 4.76 -40.62 -4.70
CA TYR A 51 5.23 -39.23 -4.73
C TYR A 51 4.87 -38.52 -6.03
N CYS A 52 4.90 -39.21 -7.17
CA CYS A 52 4.46 -38.65 -8.44
C CYS A 52 2.97 -38.27 -8.41
N GLU A 53 2.10 -39.13 -7.87
CA GLU A 53 0.67 -38.86 -7.73
C GLU A 53 0.39 -37.71 -6.76
N TYR A 54 1.13 -37.64 -5.65
CA TYR A 54 1.02 -36.55 -4.69
C TYR A 54 1.44 -35.21 -5.28
N ASP A 55 2.56 -35.16 -6.00
CA ASP A 55 3.04 -33.97 -6.69
C ASP A 55 2.04 -33.47 -7.74
N GLU A 56 1.46 -34.38 -8.54
CA GLU A 56 0.44 -34.02 -9.52
C GLU A 56 -0.81 -33.40 -8.86
N LYS A 57 -1.29 -33.97 -7.75
CA LYS A 57 -2.41 -33.41 -6.98
C LYS A 57 -2.07 -32.00 -6.46
N ASN A 58 -0.91 -31.81 -5.85
CA ASN A 58 -0.48 -30.52 -5.31
C ASN A 58 -0.31 -29.46 -6.41
N TYR A 59 0.32 -29.83 -7.53
CA TYR A 59 0.44 -28.97 -8.70
C TYR A 59 -0.93 -28.53 -9.25
N ASN A 60 -1.88 -29.46 -9.37
CA ASN A 60 -3.22 -29.14 -9.86
C ASN A 60 -3.99 -28.20 -8.92
N GLN A 61 -3.81 -28.34 -7.61
CA GLN A 61 -4.38 -27.40 -6.63
C GLN A 61 -3.78 -26.00 -6.78
N GLN A 62 -2.46 -25.90 -6.95
CA GLN A 62 -1.76 -24.63 -7.14
C GLN A 62 -2.13 -23.97 -8.48
N LEU A 63 -2.26 -24.75 -9.55
CA LEU A 63 -2.74 -24.27 -10.86
C LEU A 63 -4.19 -23.78 -10.78
N PHE A 64 -5.05 -24.50 -10.05
CA PHE A 64 -6.42 -24.07 -9.81
C PHE A 64 -6.47 -22.74 -9.05
N ARG A 65 -5.63 -22.58 -8.03
CA ARG A 65 -5.47 -21.32 -7.28
C ARG A 65 -5.00 -20.19 -8.18
N LEU A 66 -4.05 -20.42 -9.07
CA LEU A 66 -3.56 -19.41 -10.00
C LEU A 66 -4.66 -19.00 -11.00
N LYS A 67 -5.39 -19.96 -11.55
CA LYS A 67 -6.44 -19.71 -12.56
C LYS A 67 -7.69 -19.04 -11.99
N ASN A 68 -8.14 -19.50 -10.82
CA ASN A 68 -9.43 -19.10 -10.26
C ASN A 68 -9.30 -18.19 -9.03
N GLY A 69 -8.10 -17.99 -8.51
CA GLY A 69 -7.86 -17.14 -7.35
C GLY A 69 -8.32 -17.74 -6.02
N VAL A 70 -8.56 -19.06 -5.96
CA VAL A 70 -9.09 -19.76 -4.77
C VAL A 70 -8.13 -20.87 -4.33
N ARG A 71 -7.80 -20.90 -3.04
CA ARG A 71 -7.04 -22.02 -2.45
C ARG A 71 -8.01 -23.13 -2.04
N VAL A 72 -7.76 -24.36 -2.48
CA VAL A 72 -8.59 -25.54 -2.20
C VAL A 72 -7.81 -26.56 -1.38
N ALA A 73 -8.50 -27.40 -0.61
CA ALA A 73 -7.86 -28.44 0.19
C ALA A 73 -7.61 -29.74 -0.61
N SER A 74 -8.46 -30.01 -1.61
CA SER A 74 -8.38 -31.21 -2.44
C SER A 74 -8.63 -30.89 -3.93
N THR A 75 -8.24 -31.80 -4.82
CA THR A 75 -8.61 -31.72 -6.24
C THR A 75 -10.11 -31.90 -6.46
N ASP A 76 -10.80 -32.61 -5.57
CA ASP A 76 -12.24 -32.81 -5.67
C ASP A 76 -13.00 -31.55 -5.28
N ASP A 77 -12.45 -30.75 -4.36
CA ASP A 77 -12.96 -29.42 -4.02
C ASP A 77 -12.85 -28.48 -5.23
N ALA A 78 -11.74 -28.56 -5.97
CA ALA A 78 -11.57 -27.80 -7.21
C ALA A 78 -12.64 -28.18 -8.25
N LYS A 79 -12.93 -29.48 -8.41
CA LYS A 79 -14.00 -29.97 -9.30
C LYS A 79 -15.37 -29.49 -8.84
N LEU A 80 -15.66 -29.58 -7.54
CA LEU A 80 -16.93 -29.15 -6.95
C LEU A 80 -17.17 -27.65 -7.18
N ILE A 81 -16.16 -26.81 -6.92
CA ILE A 81 -16.23 -25.37 -7.15
C ILE A 81 -16.41 -25.07 -8.64
N SER A 82 -15.67 -25.76 -9.52
CA SER A 82 -15.81 -25.58 -10.98
C SER A 82 -17.22 -25.91 -11.47
N LYS A 83 -17.80 -27.01 -10.96
CA LYS A 83 -19.18 -27.40 -11.26
C LYS A 83 -20.17 -26.37 -10.73
N ALA A 84 -20.03 -25.93 -9.49
CA ALA A 84 -20.91 -24.94 -8.88
C ALA A 84 -20.81 -23.56 -9.55
N LEU A 85 -19.65 -23.18 -10.07
CA LEU A 85 -19.48 -21.98 -10.91
C LEU A 85 -20.25 -22.10 -12.23
N ASN A 86 -20.15 -23.25 -12.90
CA ASN A 86 -20.84 -23.49 -14.17
C ASN A 86 -22.37 -23.57 -13.99
N GLU A 87 -22.83 -24.08 -12.85
CA GLU A 87 -24.25 -24.15 -12.48
C GLU A 87 -24.80 -22.83 -11.91
N GLY A 88 -23.97 -21.78 -11.79
CA GLY A 88 -24.39 -20.48 -11.25
C GLY A 88 -24.64 -20.47 -9.73
N LYS A 89 -24.30 -21.54 -9.02
CA LYS A 89 -24.44 -21.63 -7.55
C LYS A 89 -23.39 -20.81 -6.80
N ILE A 90 -22.26 -20.53 -7.44
CA ILE A 90 -21.20 -19.65 -6.93
C ILE A 90 -20.98 -18.56 -7.97
N GLU A 91 -21.01 -17.30 -7.53
CA GLU A 91 -20.65 -16.17 -8.39
C GLU A 91 -19.12 -16.04 -8.50
N ARG A 92 -18.61 -15.70 -9.69
CA ARG A 92 -17.17 -15.43 -9.88
C ARG A 92 -16.63 -14.28 -9.03
N SER A 93 -17.47 -13.30 -8.70
CA SER A 93 -17.14 -12.16 -7.82
C SER A 93 -16.64 -12.62 -6.45
N VAL A 94 -17.25 -13.69 -5.91
CA VAL A 94 -16.97 -14.27 -4.59
C VAL A 94 -15.62 -14.97 -4.55
N LEU A 95 -15.00 -15.27 -5.69
CA LEU A 95 -13.67 -15.88 -5.73
C LEU A 95 -12.54 -14.85 -5.55
N ARG A 96 -12.82 -13.56 -5.78
CA ARG A 96 -11.81 -12.50 -5.75
C ARG A 96 -11.15 -12.42 -4.37
N PHE A 97 -9.82 -12.43 -4.37
CA PHE A 97 -8.95 -12.32 -3.20
C PHE A 97 -9.08 -13.46 -2.17
N THR A 98 -9.95 -14.45 -2.38
CA THR A 98 -10.13 -15.58 -1.45
C THR A 98 -8.88 -16.43 -1.29
N GLY A 99 -8.10 -16.58 -2.36
CA GLY A 99 -6.84 -17.32 -2.37
C GLY A 99 -5.71 -16.68 -1.57
N LEU A 100 -5.90 -15.47 -1.03
CA LEU A 100 -5.00 -14.89 -0.04
C LEU A 100 -5.21 -15.51 1.36
N PHE A 101 -6.30 -16.24 1.58
CA PHE A 101 -6.63 -16.82 2.87
C PHE A 101 -6.43 -18.34 2.86
N GLY A 102 -7.13 -19.04 3.76
CA GLY A 102 -7.04 -20.49 3.91
C GLY A 102 -7.58 -21.26 2.71
N ALA A 103 -7.46 -22.59 2.78
CA ALA A 103 -8.15 -23.46 1.86
C ALA A 103 -9.67 -23.45 2.14
N VAL A 104 -10.49 -23.35 1.10
CA VAL A 104 -11.95 -23.47 1.23
C VAL A 104 -12.42 -24.92 1.29
N GLY A 105 -13.60 -25.15 1.87
CA GLY A 105 -14.20 -26.46 2.04
C GLY A 105 -13.71 -27.21 3.28
N VAL A 106 -13.20 -26.49 4.29
CA VAL A 106 -12.71 -27.05 5.56
C VAL A 106 -13.56 -26.51 6.72
N LYS A 107 -14.01 -27.41 7.61
CA LYS A 107 -14.87 -27.09 8.77
C LYS A 107 -14.19 -26.27 9.89
N ARG A 108 -12.95 -25.83 9.68
CA ARG A 108 -12.14 -25.21 10.75
C ARG A 108 -12.89 -24.02 11.35
N THR A 109 -12.99 -23.98 12.68
CA THR A 109 -13.58 -22.86 13.44
C THR A 109 -12.68 -21.64 13.35
N MET A 110 -12.76 -20.93 12.23
CA MET A 110 -11.93 -19.76 11.93
C MET A 110 -12.34 -18.51 12.73
N ARG A 111 -13.07 -18.61 13.85
CA ARG A 111 -13.61 -17.42 14.54
C ARG A 111 -12.50 -16.48 15.02
N LEU A 112 -11.43 -17.02 15.61
CA LEU A 112 -10.31 -16.20 16.12
C LEU A 112 -9.46 -15.65 14.97
N GLU A 113 -9.16 -16.49 13.97
CA GLU A 113 -8.48 -16.06 12.73
C GLU A 113 -9.28 -14.99 11.98
N ALA A 114 -10.62 -15.08 12.00
CA ALA A 114 -11.53 -14.12 11.39
C ALA A 114 -11.51 -12.77 12.10
N VAL A 115 -11.66 -12.79 13.43
CA VAL A 115 -11.60 -11.57 14.24
C VAL A 115 -10.24 -10.90 14.09
N SER A 116 -9.16 -11.67 14.16
CA SER A 116 -7.80 -11.14 13.98
C SER A 116 -7.57 -10.57 12.58
N THR A 117 -7.98 -11.28 11.52
CA THR A 117 -7.80 -10.83 10.13
C THR A 117 -8.61 -9.56 9.85
N MET A 118 -9.85 -9.48 10.34
CA MET A 118 -10.67 -8.28 10.24
C MET A 118 -10.10 -7.12 11.05
N PHE A 119 -9.61 -7.38 12.26
CA PHE A 119 -8.95 -6.39 13.09
C PHE A 119 -7.75 -5.77 12.36
N PHE A 120 -6.88 -6.57 11.75
CA PHE A 120 -5.77 -6.06 10.94
C PHE A 120 -6.24 -5.24 9.75
N GLY A 121 -7.27 -5.69 9.02
CA GLY A 121 -7.85 -4.93 7.91
C GLY A 121 -8.31 -3.53 8.32
N VAL A 122 -8.99 -3.43 9.47
CA VAL A 122 -9.44 -2.15 10.06
C VAL A 122 -8.25 -1.33 10.56
N LEU A 123 -7.28 -1.96 11.21
CA LEU A 123 -6.06 -1.30 11.71
C LEU A 123 -5.31 -0.61 10.57
N PHE A 124 -5.16 -1.25 9.41
CA PHE A 124 -4.52 -0.62 8.23
C PHE A 124 -5.23 0.67 7.79
N ILE A 125 -6.56 0.67 7.79
CA ILE A 125 -7.37 1.83 7.41
C ILE A 125 -7.25 2.93 8.47
N ILE A 126 -7.33 2.58 9.76
CA ILE A 126 -7.17 3.55 10.86
C ILE A 126 -5.78 4.21 10.79
N THR A 127 -4.72 3.42 10.64
CA THR A 127 -3.35 3.94 10.52
C THR A 127 -3.22 4.88 9.32
N ALA A 128 -3.83 4.54 8.18
CA ALA A 128 -3.83 5.43 7.01
C ALA A 128 -4.53 6.77 7.30
N CYS A 129 -5.66 6.74 8.00
CA CYS A 129 -6.38 7.94 8.42
C CYS A 129 -5.59 8.76 9.45
N SER A 130 -4.92 8.13 10.42
CA SER A 130 -4.06 8.81 11.39
C SER A 130 -2.90 9.52 10.71
N ILE A 131 -2.21 8.83 9.78
CA ILE A 131 -1.13 9.45 8.99
C ILE A 131 -1.66 10.64 8.19
N LEU A 132 -2.86 10.53 7.60
CA LEU A 132 -3.48 11.63 6.86
C LEU A 132 -3.87 12.81 7.77
N TYR A 133 -4.30 12.54 9.00
CA TYR A 133 -4.66 13.56 9.99
C TYR A 133 -3.43 14.30 10.52
N ASP A 134 -2.35 13.57 10.82
CA ASP A 134 -1.09 14.13 11.32
C ASP A 134 -0.22 14.72 10.20
N ALA A 135 -0.56 14.48 8.93
CA ALA A 135 0.18 15.01 7.81
C ALA A 135 0.22 16.55 7.86
N PRO A 136 1.40 17.17 7.84
CA PRO A 136 1.48 18.62 7.83
C PRO A 136 0.86 19.15 6.54
N TYR A 137 0.34 20.38 6.59
CA TYR A 137 -0.20 21.01 5.39
C TYR A 137 0.89 21.18 4.34
N MET A 138 0.60 20.73 3.13
CA MET A 138 1.56 20.65 2.03
C MET A 138 0.94 21.30 0.80
N LYS A 139 1.38 22.50 0.43
CA LYS A 139 0.90 23.20 -0.79
C LYS A 139 1.69 22.75 -2.02
N ALA A 140 1.02 22.47 -3.13
CA ALA A 140 1.68 21.99 -4.35
C ALA A 140 2.56 23.09 -4.98
N GLY A 141 3.81 22.77 -5.32
CA GLY A 141 4.78 23.73 -5.87
C GLY A 141 5.40 24.69 -4.85
N TYR A 142 5.27 24.37 -3.55
CA TYR A 142 5.88 25.12 -2.46
C TYR A 142 6.73 24.18 -1.60
N VAL A 143 7.79 24.74 -1.03
CA VAL A 143 8.56 24.19 0.08
C VAL A 143 8.15 24.86 1.39
N THR A 144 8.17 24.10 2.49
CA THR A 144 7.79 24.53 3.83
C THR A 144 9.03 25.02 4.58
N TYR A 145 9.01 26.29 4.96
CA TYR A 145 10.00 26.92 5.80
C TYR A 145 9.48 26.97 7.25
N ASN A 146 10.08 26.17 8.13
CA ASN A 146 9.72 26.12 9.54
C ASN A 146 10.40 27.28 10.28
N ILE A 147 9.59 28.19 10.83
CA ILE A 147 10.07 29.30 11.69
C ILE A 147 10.03 28.85 13.15
N SER A 148 8.94 28.18 13.54
CA SER A 148 8.74 27.55 14.85
C SER A 148 7.84 26.32 14.70
N ASP A 149 7.57 25.60 15.80
CA ASP A 149 6.67 24.45 15.79
C ASP A 149 5.26 24.78 15.28
N SER A 150 4.83 26.05 15.44
CA SER A 150 3.50 26.51 15.05
C SER A 150 3.48 27.44 13.83
N GLU A 151 4.61 28.06 13.47
CA GLU A 151 4.69 29.02 12.37
C GLU A 151 5.50 28.48 11.20
N LYS A 152 4.82 28.36 10.05
CA LYS A 152 5.37 27.80 8.82
C LYS A 152 5.00 28.69 7.65
N LEU A 153 6.02 29.09 6.88
CA LEU A 153 5.84 29.76 5.60
C LEU A 153 5.99 28.76 4.47
N TYR A 154 5.29 29.00 3.38
CA TYR A 154 5.35 28.18 2.17
C TYR A 154 5.98 29.02 1.08
N VAL A 155 7.10 28.57 0.53
CA VAL A 155 7.90 29.30 -0.45
C VAL A 155 7.82 28.59 -1.80
N SER A 156 7.45 29.31 -2.85
CA SER A 156 7.50 28.84 -4.23
C SER A 156 8.47 29.71 -5.01
N LYS A 157 8.79 29.32 -6.25
CA LYS A 157 9.62 30.12 -7.16
C LYS A 157 9.14 31.57 -7.35
N HIS A 158 7.86 31.85 -7.12
CA HIS A 158 7.26 33.15 -7.44
C HIS A 158 6.62 33.87 -6.26
N ARG A 159 6.33 33.14 -5.18
CA ARG A 159 5.51 33.64 -4.07
C ARG A 159 5.89 33.01 -2.74
N VAL A 160 5.77 33.81 -1.68
CA VAL A 160 5.74 33.37 -0.29
C VAL A 160 4.29 33.34 0.17
N TYR A 161 3.89 32.32 0.91
CA TYR A 161 2.52 32.15 1.42
C TYR A 161 2.55 31.83 2.91
N ASP A 162 1.81 32.59 3.68
CA ASP A 162 1.53 32.33 5.09
C ASP A 162 0.10 31.78 5.23
N LYS A 163 0.00 30.52 5.67
CA LYS A 163 -1.30 29.89 5.88
C LYS A 163 -2.03 30.45 7.10
N LYS A 164 -1.31 30.79 8.18
CA LYS A 164 -1.89 31.21 9.46
C LYS A 164 -2.64 32.53 9.30
N ASN A 165 -2.03 33.47 8.58
CA ASN A 165 -2.60 34.78 8.31
C ASN A 165 -3.33 34.88 6.95
N ASN A 166 -3.32 33.79 6.16
CA ASN A 166 -3.86 33.74 4.79
C ASN A 166 -3.30 34.86 3.88
N GLN A 167 -2.02 35.16 4.03
CA GLN A 167 -1.32 36.21 3.28
C GLN A 167 -0.38 35.60 2.25
N SER A 168 -0.19 36.30 1.13
CA SER A 168 0.76 35.89 0.11
C SER A 168 1.49 37.09 -0.45
N TRP A 169 2.80 36.94 -0.64
CA TRP A 169 3.66 37.99 -1.17
C TRP A 169 4.31 37.51 -2.47
N ASN A 170 4.26 38.35 -3.50
CA ASN A 170 4.93 38.16 -4.77
C ASN A 170 6.36 38.74 -4.74
N LYS A 171 7.11 38.60 -5.84
CA LYS A 171 8.50 39.08 -5.94
C LYS A 171 8.64 40.58 -5.63
N ILE A 172 7.72 41.42 -6.10
CA ILE A 172 7.76 42.89 -5.90
C ILE A 172 7.51 43.22 -4.44
N GLU A 173 6.45 42.66 -3.86
CA GLU A 173 6.10 42.85 -2.44
C GLU A 173 7.22 42.36 -1.51
N CYS A 174 7.89 41.26 -1.86
CA CYS A 174 9.05 40.79 -1.11
C CYS A 174 10.25 41.76 -1.18
N MET A 175 10.45 42.48 -2.29
CA MET A 175 11.50 43.52 -2.35
C MET A 175 11.21 44.69 -1.41
N GLU A 176 9.94 45.02 -1.19
CA GLU A 176 9.53 46.05 -0.23
C GLU A 176 9.75 45.57 1.21
N ILE A 177 9.36 44.33 1.52
CA ILE A 177 9.54 43.69 2.84
C ILE A 177 11.01 43.61 3.25
N ILE A 178 11.91 43.31 2.31
CA ILE A 178 13.35 43.25 2.59
C ILE A 178 13.90 44.62 3.03
N LYS A 179 13.38 45.71 2.45
CA LYS A 179 13.82 47.08 2.74
C LYS A 179 13.16 47.68 3.98
N ASP A 180 12.01 47.14 4.39
CA ASP A 180 11.28 47.62 5.56
C ASP A 180 11.99 47.24 6.87
N PRO A 181 12.42 48.22 7.71
CA PRO A 181 13.09 47.93 8.98
C PRO A 181 12.18 47.24 10.00
N VAL A 182 10.86 47.36 9.89
CA VAL A 182 9.88 46.80 10.84
C VAL A 182 9.55 45.33 10.56
N SER A 183 9.70 44.91 9.31
CA SER A 183 9.40 43.54 8.87
C SER A 183 10.27 42.49 9.58
N ALA A 184 9.65 41.37 9.96
CA ALA A 184 10.28 40.29 10.70
C ALA A 184 11.44 39.63 9.92
N GLN A 185 12.51 39.29 10.62
CA GLN A 185 13.74 38.75 9.99
C GLN A 185 13.48 37.47 9.19
N TYR A 186 12.71 36.52 9.73
CA TYR A 186 12.39 35.27 9.04
C TYR A 186 11.67 35.48 7.70
N LEU A 187 10.86 36.55 7.60
CA LEU A 187 10.11 36.86 6.39
C LEU A 187 11.03 37.47 5.34
N LYS A 188 12.00 38.29 5.77
CA LYS A 188 13.07 38.82 4.92
C LYS A 188 13.92 37.68 4.35
N ASP A 189 14.36 36.75 5.20
CA ASP A 189 15.18 35.60 4.80
C ASP A 189 14.47 34.75 3.73
N VAL A 190 13.18 34.50 3.91
CA VAL A 190 12.37 33.75 2.95
C VAL A 190 12.14 34.53 1.65
N CYS A 191 11.93 35.85 1.73
CA CYS A 191 11.77 36.70 0.55
C CYS A 191 13.03 36.76 -0.31
N ILE A 192 14.23 36.64 0.27
CA ILE A 192 15.50 36.62 -0.46
C ILE A 192 15.52 35.49 -1.50
N TYR A 193 15.01 34.30 -1.16
CA TYR A 193 14.96 33.15 -2.07
C TYR A 193 14.17 33.40 -3.36
N ILE A 194 13.18 34.30 -3.34
CA ILE A 194 12.37 34.62 -4.54
C ILE A 194 12.83 35.90 -5.24
N THR A 195 13.55 36.79 -4.55
CA THR A 195 14.05 38.05 -5.12
C THR A 195 15.45 37.93 -5.70
N THR A 196 16.27 36.99 -5.21
CA THR A 196 17.67 36.83 -5.60
C THR A 196 17.82 36.49 -7.10
N ASP A 197 18.91 37.00 -7.70
CA ASP A 197 19.37 36.63 -9.04
C ASP A 197 20.51 35.59 -9.00
N ASP A 198 20.93 35.19 -7.80
CA ASP A 198 21.91 34.12 -7.59
C ASP A 198 21.38 32.79 -8.11
N GLY A 199 22.16 32.14 -8.98
CA GLY A 199 21.84 30.85 -9.57
C GLY A 199 21.82 29.72 -8.55
N ASP A 200 22.69 29.77 -7.54
CA ASP A 200 22.84 28.70 -6.56
C ASP A 200 21.67 28.69 -5.57
N LEU A 201 21.26 29.86 -5.06
CA LEU A 201 20.09 29.99 -4.19
C LEU A 201 18.78 29.60 -4.90
N ARG A 202 18.68 29.87 -6.21
CA ARG A 202 17.54 29.44 -7.02
C ARG A 202 17.52 27.93 -7.23
N ALA A 203 18.69 27.32 -7.46
CA ALA A 203 18.82 25.88 -7.56
C ALA A 203 18.47 25.20 -6.21
N GLU A 204 18.98 25.72 -5.09
CA GLU A 204 18.65 25.21 -3.75
C GLU A 204 17.14 25.25 -3.48
N LEU A 205 16.47 26.38 -3.79
CA LEU A 205 15.01 26.48 -3.64
C LEU A 205 14.28 25.46 -4.52
N GLN A 206 14.72 25.29 -5.77
CA GLN A 206 14.12 24.35 -6.71
C GLN A 206 14.28 22.90 -6.24
N ASP A 207 15.49 22.52 -5.82
CA ASP A 207 15.79 21.19 -5.27
C ASP A 207 14.96 20.91 -4.02
N ALA A 208 14.77 21.91 -3.15
CA ALA A 208 13.94 21.78 -1.97
C ALA A 208 12.45 21.60 -2.30
N ILE A 209 11.94 22.33 -3.30
CA ILE A 209 10.56 22.16 -3.81
C ILE A 209 10.38 20.74 -4.38
N ASP A 210 11.33 20.25 -5.17
CA ASP A 210 11.26 18.95 -5.81
C ASP A 210 11.39 17.80 -4.79
N SER A 211 12.23 17.97 -3.77
CA SER A 211 12.33 17.07 -2.63
C SER A 211 11.00 16.98 -1.86
N GLU A 212 10.38 18.12 -1.54
CA GLU A 212 9.09 18.11 -0.83
C GLU A 212 7.95 17.54 -1.69
N ALA A 213 7.96 17.80 -3.00
CA ALA A 213 7.02 17.18 -3.94
C ALA A 213 7.18 15.65 -4.00
N THR A 214 8.42 15.15 -3.91
CA THR A 214 8.70 13.72 -3.82
C THR A 214 8.22 13.14 -2.50
N GLY A 215 8.46 13.83 -1.38
CA GLY A 215 7.93 13.46 -0.06
C GLY A 215 6.40 13.34 -0.07
N LYS A 216 5.69 14.31 -0.67
CA LYS A 216 4.22 14.29 -0.87
C LYS A 216 3.77 13.04 -1.61
N LYS A 217 4.41 12.72 -2.74
CA LYS A 217 4.08 11.54 -3.54
C LYS A 217 4.28 10.25 -2.76
N ILE A 218 5.37 10.14 -2.00
CA ILE A 218 5.63 8.94 -1.20
C ILE A 218 4.60 8.80 -0.09
N LEU A 219 4.29 9.88 0.64
CA LEU A 219 3.26 9.87 1.69
C LEU A 219 1.90 9.45 1.13
N ALA A 220 1.47 10.05 0.02
CA ALA A 220 0.24 9.68 -0.67
C ALA A 220 0.24 8.20 -1.12
N GLY A 221 1.38 7.71 -1.60
CA GLY A 221 1.58 6.32 -1.96
C GLY A 221 1.40 5.37 -0.78
N ILE A 222 1.99 5.68 0.38
CA ILE A 222 1.86 4.90 1.62
C ILE A 222 0.40 4.85 2.07
N ILE A 223 -0.28 6.01 2.15
CA ILE A 223 -1.70 6.08 2.55
C ILE A 223 -2.56 5.23 1.61
N THR A 224 -2.39 5.39 0.29
CA THR A 224 -3.14 4.62 -0.71
C THR A 224 -2.92 3.12 -0.53
N LEU A 225 -1.67 2.72 -0.33
CA LEU A 225 -1.29 1.32 -0.19
C LEU A 225 -1.89 0.69 1.08
N LEU A 226 -1.90 1.41 2.21
CA LEU A 226 -2.52 0.97 3.45
C LEU A 226 -4.04 0.80 3.29
N ILE A 227 -4.73 1.77 2.68
CA ILE A 227 -6.17 1.71 2.42
C ILE A 227 -6.52 0.54 1.50
N VAL A 228 -5.81 0.40 0.39
CA VAL A 228 -6.02 -0.70 -0.57
C VAL A 228 -5.78 -2.04 0.10
N THR A 229 -4.71 -2.18 0.88
CA THR A 229 -4.40 -3.43 1.58
C THR A 229 -5.49 -3.77 2.60
N GLY A 230 -5.92 -2.81 3.41
CA GLY A 230 -7.03 -2.99 4.36
C GLY A 230 -8.33 -3.40 3.65
N GLY A 231 -8.67 -2.72 2.56
CA GLY A 231 -9.84 -3.04 1.73
C GLY A 231 -9.78 -4.45 1.12
N VAL A 232 -8.64 -4.85 0.58
CA VAL A 232 -8.41 -6.21 0.04
C VAL A 232 -8.55 -7.27 1.13
N ILE A 233 -8.05 -7.02 2.34
CA ILE A 233 -8.19 -7.92 3.47
C ILE A 233 -9.67 -8.09 3.83
N ILE A 234 -10.41 -6.99 4.02
CA ILE A 234 -11.82 -7.02 4.44
C ILE A 234 -12.69 -7.69 3.38
N VAL A 235 -12.60 -7.24 2.13
CA VAL A 235 -13.40 -7.77 1.01
C VAL A 235 -13.04 -9.22 0.74
N GLY A 236 -11.73 -9.51 0.64
CA GLY A 236 -11.25 -10.85 0.36
C GLY A 236 -11.61 -11.86 1.44
N PHE A 237 -11.55 -11.44 2.71
CA PHE A 237 -11.87 -12.32 3.84
C PHE A 237 -13.38 -12.60 3.92
N ASN A 238 -14.23 -11.59 3.70
CA ASN A 238 -15.68 -11.79 3.58
C ASN A 238 -16.05 -12.73 2.44
N ASN A 239 -15.43 -12.54 1.28
CA ASN A 239 -15.59 -13.44 0.14
C ASN A 239 -15.15 -14.87 0.48
N PHE A 240 -14.03 -15.03 1.19
CA PHE A 240 -13.53 -16.32 1.62
C PHE A 240 -14.50 -17.01 2.59
N LEU A 241 -15.07 -16.30 3.57
CA LEU A 241 -16.08 -16.85 4.47
C LEU A 241 -17.33 -17.30 3.72
N LYS A 242 -17.85 -16.45 2.81
CA LYS A 242 -19.01 -16.77 1.97
C LYS A 242 -18.75 -18.01 1.13
N LEU A 243 -17.61 -18.05 0.44
CA LEU A 243 -17.21 -19.18 -0.40
C LEU A 243 -17.03 -20.46 0.42
N ASN A 244 -16.33 -20.39 1.55
CA ASN A 244 -16.09 -21.54 2.42
C ASN A 244 -17.40 -22.13 2.93
N LYS A 245 -18.35 -21.28 3.35
CA LYS A 245 -19.68 -21.71 3.78
C LYS A 245 -20.41 -22.45 2.65
N THR A 246 -20.51 -21.84 1.46
CA THR A 246 -21.18 -22.47 0.31
C THR A 246 -20.53 -23.80 -0.08
N VAL A 247 -19.20 -23.88 -0.06
CA VAL A 247 -18.49 -25.14 -0.37
C VAL A 247 -18.72 -26.19 0.72
N CYS A 248 -18.74 -25.83 1.99
CA CYS A 248 -19.09 -26.76 3.08
C CYS A 248 -20.53 -27.26 2.96
N ASP A 249 -21.48 -26.39 2.64
CA ASP A 249 -22.89 -26.75 2.41
C ASP A 249 -23.03 -27.74 1.25
N LEU A 250 -22.32 -27.50 0.14
CA LEU A 250 -22.29 -28.41 -1.02
C LEU A 250 -21.66 -29.78 -0.70
N LYS A 251 -20.76 -29.84 0.29
CA LYS A 251 -20.17 -31.09 0.79
C LYS A 251 -21.01 -31.79 1.85
N GLY A 252 -22.11 -31.17 2.33
CA GLY A 252 -22.89 -31.68 3.46
C GLY A 252 -22.18 -31.57 4.81
N ILE A 253 -21.16 -30.71 4.91
CA ILE A 253 -20.42 -30.47 6.15
C ILE A 253 -21.17 -29.39 6.93
N LYS A 254 -21.96 -29.81 7.93
CA LYS A 254 -22.60 -28.88 8.91
C LYS A 254 -21.59 -28.31 9.89
#